data_AF-A0A7X7MED5-F1
#
_entry.id   AF-A0A7X7MED5-F1
#
_cell.length_a   1.000
_cell.length_b   1.000
_cell.length_c   1.000
_cell.angle_alpha   90.00
_cell.angle_beta   90.00
_cell.angle_gamma   90.00
#
_symmetry.space_group_name_H-M   'P 1'
#
loop_
_entity.id
_entity.type
_entity.pdbx_description
1 polymer ?
#
loop_
_entity_poly.entity_id
_entity_poly.type
_entity_poly.pdbx_seq_one_letter_code
_entity_poly.pdbx_strand_id
1 'polypeptide(L)' 'MSSATLESGLSESALDIHRALASLQEELEAIDYYHQRADRTQDGAVKAIVEHNRDEEIEHAAMLLEWLR' A
#
# COMPACT_ATOMS: atom_id res chain seq x y z
N MET A 1 -5.75 -7.31 -7.13
CA MET A 1 -5.02 -6.29 -7.90
C MET A 1 -3.84 -6.96 -8.57
N SER A 2 -3.62 -6.75 -9.88
CA SER A 2 -2.54 -7.44 -10.59
C SER A 2 -1.31 -6.54 -10.65
N SER A 3 -0.25 -6.91 -9.93
CA SER A 3 1.08 -6.31 -10.06
C SER A 3 1.82 -6.73 -11.35
N ALA A 4 1.15 -7.41 -12.27
CA ALA A 4 1.72 -7.76 -13.57
C ALA A 4 1.73 -6.56 -14.53
N THR A 5 2.79 -6.46 -15.33
CA THR A 5 2.88 -5.52 -16.46
C THR A 5 1.92 -5.92 -17.57
N LEU A 6 1.30 -4.94 -18.23
CA LEU A 6 0.39 -5.19 -19.37
C LEU A 6 1.14 -5.47 -20.67
N GLU A 7 2.27 -4.79 -20.87
CA GLU A 7 3.09 -4.87 -22.08
C GLU A 7 4.46 -5.46 -21.78
N SER A 8 5.09 -6.05 -22.80
CA SER A 8 6.45 -6.61 -22.72
C SER A 8 7.48 -5.65 -23.34
N GLY A 9 8.76 -5.84 -23.02
CA GLY A 9 9.85 -5.03 -23.57
C GLY A 9 9.92 -3.60 -23.02
N LEU A 10 9.41 -3.37 -21.81
CA LEU A 10 9.45 -2.08 -21.14
C LEU A 10 10.89 -1.65 -20.83
N SER A 11 11.12 -0.33 -20.83
CA SER A 11 12.38 0.24 -20.37
C SER A 11 12.53 0.05 -18.85
N GLU A 12 13.76 0.12 -18.35
CA GLU A 12 14.05 0.05 -16.91
C GLU A 12 13.29 1.14 -16.13
N SER A 13 13.28 2.37 -16.66
CA SER A 13 12.53 3.49 -16.05
C SER A 13 11.02 3.24 -15.98
N ALA A 14 10.41 2.65 -17.03
CA ALA A 14 9.00 2.29 -16.98
C ALA A 14 8.73 1.17 -15.94
N LEU A 15 9.66 0.22 -15.80
CA LEU A 15 9.58 -0.82 -14.78
C LEU A 15 9.73 -0.26 -13.36
N ASP A 16 10.55 0.78 -13.14
CA ASP A 16 10.66 1.44 -11.84
C ASP A 16 9.37 2.16 -11.45
N ILE A 17 8.75 2.88 -12.39
CA ILE A 17 7.42 3.48 -12.18
C ILE A 17 6.38 2.39 -11.88
N HIS A 18 6.39 1.28 -12.60
CA HIS A 18 5.49 0.15 -12.35
C HIS A 18 5.67 -0.43 -10.94
N ARG A 19 6.92 -0.59 -10.49
CA ARG A 19 7.22 -1.06 -9.12
C ARG A 19 6.65 -0.11 -8.08
N ALA A 20 6.93 1.20 -8.20
CA ALA A 20 6.44 2.20 -7.25
C ALA A 20 4.91 2.27 -7.22
N LEU A 21 4.24 2.20 -8.38
CA LEU A 21 2.78 2.19 -8.46
C LEU A 21 2.18 0.91 -7.88
N ALA A 22 2.78 -0.26 -8.14
CA ALA A 22 2.32 -1.52 -7.57
C ALA A 22 2.45 -1.53 -6.04
N SER A 23 3.59 -1.07 -5.51
CA SER A 23 3.76 -0.91 -4.07
C SER A 23 2.77 0.09 -3.49
N LEU A 24 2.54 1.24 -4.13
CA LEU A 24 1.55 2.22 -3.66
C LEU A 24 0.13 1.63 -3.61
N GLN A 25 -0.23 0.82 -4.60
CA GLN A 25 -1.52 0.11 -4.59
C GLN A 25 -1.64 -0.86 -3.41
N GLU A 26 -0.57 -1.61 -3.12
CA GLU A 26 -0.51 -2.52 -1.97
C GLU A 26 -0.69 -1.77 -0.64
N GLU A 27 -0.02 -0.62 -0.47
CA GLU A 27 -0.18 0.20 0.74
C GLU A 27 -1.61 0.74 0.90
N LEU A 28 -2.21 1.22 -0.20
CA LEU A 28 -3.60 1.70 -0.17
C LEU A 28 -4.61 0.60 0.17
N GLU A 29 -4.40 -0.63 -0.33
CA GLU A 29 -5.21 -1.78 0.06
C GLU A 29 -5.01 -2.15 1.54
N ALA A 30 -3.76 -2.10 2.03
CA ALA A 30 -3.46 -2.38 3.43
C ALA A 30 -4.14 -1.36 4.37
N ILE A 31 -4.11 -0.07 4.01
CA ILE A 31 -4.81 1.00 4.74
C ILE A 31 -6.31 0.70 4.85
N ASP A 32 -6.97 0.41 3.72
CA ASP A 32 -8.40 0.09 3.70
C ASP A 32 -8.71 -1.14 4.57
N TYR A 33 -7.95 -2.22 4.39
CA TYR A 33 -8.18 -3.46 5.13
C TYR A 33 -7.96 -3.30 6.63
N TYR A 34 -6.90 -2.60 7.06
CA TYR A 34 -6.69 -2.35 8.47
C TYR A 34 -7.77 -1.44 9.05
N HIS A 35 -8.25 -0.45 8.29
CA HIS A 35 -9.36 0.40 8.73
C HIS A 35 -10.64 -0.42 8.99
N GLN A 36 -11.00 -1.32 8.08
CA GLN A 36 -12.15 -2.21 8.24
C GLN A 36 -11.98 -3.19 9.41
N ARG A 37 -10.78 -3.73 9.61
CA ARG A 37 -10.47 -4.65 10.73
C ARG A 37 -10.52 -3.94 12.08
N ALA A 38 -9.98 -2.72 12.16
CA ALA A 38 -10.04 -1.88 13.35
C ALA A 38 -11.48 -1.53 13.76
N ASP A 39 -12.37 -1.31 12.79
CA ASP A 39 -13.79 -1.06 13.01
C ASP A 39 -14.51 -2.29 13.61
N ARG A 40 -14.16 -3.50 13.15
CA ARG A 40 -14.93 -4.72 13.47
C ARG A 40 -14.41 -5.53 14.63
N THR A 41 -13.12 -5.44 14.96
CA THR A 41 -12.53 -6.21 16.04
C THR A 41 -13.13 -5.84 17.40
N GLN A 42 -13.33 -6.84 18.26
CA GLN A 42 -13.76 -6.66 19.65
C GLN A 42 -12.59 -6.76 20.65
N ASP A 43 -11.41 -7.14 20.17
CA ASP A 43 -10.19 -7.22 20.97
C ASP A 43 -9.41 -5.90 20.86
N GLY A 44 -9.26 -5.22 22.01
CA GLY A 44 -8.57 -3.93 22.08
C GLY A 44 -7.07 -3.99 21.77
N ALA A 45 -6.39 -5.10 22.06
CA ALA A 45 -4.98 -5.27 21.73
C ALA A 45 -4.80 -5.44 20.21
N VAL A 46 -5.68 -6.24 19.58
CA VAL A 46 -5.69 -6.37 18.11
C VAL A 46 -5.98 -5.03 17.45
N LYS A 47 -6.97 -4.28 17.98
CA LYS A 47 -7.33 -2.95 17.44
C LYS A 47 -6.13 -2.01 17.43
N ALA A 48 -5.40 -1.91 18.54
CA ALA A 48 -4.24 -1.05 18.65
C ALA A 48 -3.13 -1.41 17.64
N ILE A 49 -2.88 -2.71 17.44
CA ILE A 49 -1.88 -3.17 16.47
C ILE A 49 -2.29 -2.81 15.04
N VAL A 50 -3.54 -3.08 14.64
CA VAL A 50 -3.97 -2.80 13.27
C VAL A 50 -4.09 -1.31 12.97
N GLU A 51 -4.45 -0.48 13.96
CA GLU A 51 -4.46 0.98 13.80
C GLU A 51 -3.04 1.54 13.67
N HIS A 52 -2.09 1.04 14.48
CA HIS A 52 -0.68 1.39 14.34
C HIS A 52 -0.15 1.05 12.94
N ASN A 53 -0.34 -0.19 12.49
CA ASN A 53 0.15 -0.62 11.18
C ASN A 53 -0.49 0.20 10.06
N ARG A 54 -1.81 0.45 10.12
CA ARG A 54 -2.51 1.31 9.15
C ARG A 54 -1.82 2.67 9.00
N ASP A 55 -1.46 3.27 10.13
CA ASP A 55 -0.89 4.62 10.12
C ASP A 55 0.55 4.61 9.58
N GLU A 56 1.32 3.53 9.77
CA GLU A 56 2.61 3.33 9.09
C GLU A 56 2.46 3.14 7.57
N GLU A 57 1.45 2.38 7.11
CA GLU A 57 1.23 2.22 5.66
C GLU A 57 0.84 3.55 4.98
N ILE A 58 0.22 4.49 5.70
CA ILE A 58 -0.03 5.86 5.21
C ILE A 58 1.29 6.59 4.95
N GLU A 59 2.29 6.42 5.81
CA GLU A 59 3.63 6.97 5.61
C GLU A 59 4.31 6.33 4.38
N HIS A 60 4.25 5.00 4.26
CA HIS A 60 4.79 4.28 3.09
C HIS A 60 4.16 4.76 1.78
N ALA A 61 2.82 4.89 1.76
CA ALA A 61 2.09 5.41 0.60
C ALA A 61 2.52 6.85 0.26
N ALA A 62 2.70 7.72 1.26
CA ALA A 62 3.14 9.09 1.05
C ALA A 62 4.56 9.16 0.48
N MET A 63 5.49 8.33 0.97
CA MET A 63 6.86 8.26 0.46
C MET A 63 6.90 7.81 -1.01
N LEU A 64 6.11 6.80 -1.38
CA LEU A 64 6.01 6.33 -2.75
C LEU A 64 5.38 7.39 -3.67
N LEU A 65 4.34 8.09 -3.19
CA LEU A 65 3.72 9.16 -3.95
C LEU A 65 4.67 10.35 -4.19
N GLU A 66 5.48 10.71 -3.20
CA GLU A 66 6.50 11.76 -3.37
C GLU A 66 7.60 11.33 -4.35
N TRP A 67 8.02 10.06 -4.32
CA TRP A 67 9.00 9.56 -5.30
C TRP A 67 8.46 9.61 -6.74
N LEU A 68 7.15 9.41 -6.93
CA LEU A 68 6.48 9.50 -8.22
C LEU A 68 6.31 10.95 -8.76
N ARG A 69 6.53 11.98 -7.94
CA ARG A 69 6.23 13.40 -8.22
C ARG A 69 7.33 14.15 -9.00
#